data_AF-A0A6J5FBF9-F1
#
_entry.id   AF-A0A6J5FBF9-F1
#
_cell.length_a   1.000
_cell.length_b   1.000
_cell.length_c   1.000
_cell.angle_alpha   90.00
_cell.angle_beta   90.00
_cell.angle_gamma   90.00
#
_symmetry.space_group_name_H-M   'P 1'
#
loop_
_entity.id
_entity.type
_entity.pdbx_description
1 polymer ?
#
loop_
_entity_poly.entity_id
_entity_poly.type
_entity_poly.pdbx_seq_one_letter_code
_entity_poly.pdbx_strand_id
1 'polypeptide(L)'
;MDETYIKVKGQWKYLYRAVDNEGNTVDFLLRAHRDKAAARRYFDRAIDRNGEPGTVTVDKSGANLAALESLNTERATPIKVRQNR
;
A
#
# COMPACT_ATOMS: atom_id res chain seq x y z
N MET A 1 5.48 -2.28 -3.25
CA MET A 1 4.11 -1.70 -3.23
C MET A 1 4.14 -0.44 -4.07
N ASP A 2 3.15 -0.27 -4.94
CA ASP A 2 3.04 0.84 -5.89
C ASP A 2 1.61 1.41 -6.00
N GLU A 3 1.52 2.63 -6.52
CA GLU A 3 0.28 3.37 -6.81
C GLU A 3 0.30 3.86 -8.28
N THR A 4 -0.77 3.68 -9.06
CA THR A 4 -0.88 4.19 -10.45
C THR A 4 -2.34 4.41 -10.89
N TYR A 5 -2.65 5.33 -11.83
CA TYR A 5 -4.01 5.41 -12.43
C TYR A 5 -4.14 4.36 -13.54
N ILE A 6 -5.20 3.54 -13.47
CA ILE A 6 -5.62 2.66 -14.58
C ILE A 6 -7.04 3.01 -15.06
N LYS A 7 -7.32 2.83 -16.36
CA LYS A 7 -8.63 3.17 -16.94
C LYS A 7 -9.62 2.02 -16.79
N VAL A 8 -10.59 2.18 -15.89
CA VAL A 8 -11.64 1.18 -15.63
C VAL A 8 -12.97 1.70 -16.15
N LYS A 9 -13.52 1.05 -17.19
CA LYS A 9 -14.78 1.44 -17.85
C LYS A 9 -14.85 2.94 -18.17
N GLY A 10 -13.76 3.50 -18.69
CA GLY A 10 -13.64 4.90 -19.10
C GLY A 10 -13.07 5.87 -18.05
N GLN A 11 -13.09 5.53 -16.75
CA GLN A 11 -12.67 6.41 -15.64
C GLN A 11 -11.22 6.13 -15.21
N TRP A 12 -10.40 7.14 -14.83
CA TRP A 12 -9.20 6.84 -14.01
C TRP A 12 -9.64 6.33 -12.65
N LYS A 13 -8.93 5.32 -12.13
CA LYS A 13 -8.95 4.91 -10.73
C LYS A 13 -7.53 4.62 -10.30
N TYR A 14 -7.17 4.97 -9.08
CA TYR A 14 -5.88 4.62 -8.50
C TYR A 14 -5.89 3.15 -8.11
N LEU A 15 -5.00 2.37 -8.73
CA LEU A 15 -4.63 1.02 -8.35
C LEU A 15 -3.53 1.11 -7.30
N TYR A 16 -3.83 0.62 -6.10
CA TYR A 16 -2.88 0.25 -5.06
C TYR A 16 -2.52 -1.22 -5.28
N ARG A 17 -1.24 -1.57 -5.24
CA ARG A 17 -0.78 -2.95 -5.46
C ARG A 17 0.45 -3.29 -4.63
N ALA A 18 0.51 -4.52 -4.11
CA ALA A 18 1.72 -5.11 -3.56
C ALA A 18 2.10 -6.36 -4.36
N VAL A 19 3.41 -6.54 -4.53
CA VAL A 19 4.03 -7.77 -5.01
C VAL A 19 5.04 -8.24 -3.96
N ASP A 20 5.30 -9.54 -3.94
CA ASP A 20 6.36 -10.15 -3.13
C ASP A 20 7.74 -10.00 -3.80
N ASN A 21 8.75 -10.72 -3.29
CA ASN A 21 10.11 -10.70 -3.83
C ASN A 21 10.28 -11.56 -5.10
N GLU A 22 9.34 -12.44 -5.41
CA GLU A 22 9.32 -13.30 -6.60
C GLU A 22 8.52 -12.65 -7.75
N GLY A 23 7.73 -11.63 -7.44
CA GLY A 23 6.92 -10.84 -8.37
C GLY A 23 5.42 -11.20 -8.36
N ASN A 24 4.99 -12.14 -7.52
CA ASN A 24 3.58 -12.51 -7.41
C ASN A 24 2.79 -11.34 -6.77
N THR A 25 1.54 -11.15 -7.19
CA THR A 25 0.67 -10.10 -6.62
C THR A 25 0.04 -10.57 -5.31
N VAL A 26 0.28 -9.83 -4.23
CA VAL A 26 -0.17 -10.14 -2.85
C VAL A 26 -1.58 -9.61 -2.61
N ASP A 27 -1.84 -8.34 -2.94
CA ASP A 27 -3.19 -7.76 -2.93
C ASP A 27 -3.25 -6.53 -3.86
N PHE A 28 -4.47 -6.12 -4.24
CA PHE A 28 -4.70 -4.92 -5.03
C PHE A 28 -6.04 -4.23 -4.70
N LEU A 29 -6.05 -2.91 -4.62
CA LEU A 29 -7.25 -2.11 -4.29
C LEU A 29 -7.43 -0.96 -5.29
N LEU A 30 -8.64 -0.81 -5.82
CA LEU A 30 -9.02 0.34 -6.64
C LEU A 30 -9.70 1.42 -5.79
N ARG A 31 -9.24 2.67 -5.94
CA ARG A 31 -9.77 3.87 -5.26
C ARG A 31 -10.00 4.99 -6.27
N ALA A 32 -10.92 5.90 -5.95
CA ALA A 32 -11.17 7.09 -6.77
C ALA A 32 -10.12 8.20 -6.56
N HIS A 33 -9.46 8.21 -5.40
CA HIS A 33 -8.51 9.22 -4.97
C HIS A 33 -7.21 8.57 -4.46
N ARG A 34 -6.11 9.33 -4.53
CA ARG A 34 -4.80 9.00 -3.96
C ARG A 34 -4.61 9.82 -2.70
N ASP A 35 -4.82 9.23 -1.54
CA ASP A 35 -4.79 9.91 -0.25
C ASP A 35 -4.35 8.97 0.88
N LYS A 36 -4.01 9.53 2.06
CA LYS A 36 -3.54 8.74 3.21
C LYS A 36 -4.57 7.71 3.70
N ALA A 37 -5.88 7.98 3.60
CA ALA A 37 -6.92 7.04 4.02
C ALA A 37 -7.14 5.92 3.00
N ALA A 38 -6.97 6.20 1.71
CA ALA A 38 -6.90 5.21 0.64
C ALA A 38 -5.70 4.26 0.83
N ALA A 39 -4.51 4.81 1.08
CA ALA A 39 -3.30 4.03 1.36
C ALA A 39 -3.41 3.23 2.67
N ARG A 40 -3.91 3.83 3.76
CA ARG A 40 -4.10 3.15 5.06
C ARG A 40 -5.05 1.96 4.93
N ARG A 41 -6.25 2.17 4.34
CA ARG A 41 -7.22 1.08 4.08
C ARG A 41 -6.68 -0.01 3.16
N TYR A 42 -5.73 0.30 2.27
CA TYR A 42 -5.04 -0.71 1.49
C TYR A 42 -4.15 -1.57 2.38
N PHE A 43 -3.28 -0.97 3.21
CA PHE A 43 -2.40 -1.73 4.11
C PHE A 43 -3.19 -2.54 5.15
N ASP A 44 -4.21 -1.97 5.79
CA ASP A 44 -5.06 -2.69 6.75
C ASP A 44 -5.61 -4.00 6.14
N ARG A 45 -6.22 -3.89 4.95
CA ARG A 45 -6.84 -5.03 4.25
C ARG A 45 -5.80 -6.02 3.68
N ALA A 46 -4.67 -5.53 3.19
CA ALA A 46 -3.61 -6.40 2.66
C ALA A 46 -3.00 -7.26 3.77
N ILE A 47 -2.85 -6.71 4.98
CA ILE A 47 -2.33 -7.42 6.17
C ILE A 47 -3.36 -8.40 6.72
N ASP A 48 -4.62 -7.97 6.89
CA ASP A 48 -5.76 -8.82 7.29
C ASP A 48 -5.89 -10.09 6.43
N ARG A 49 -5.57 -10.00 5.13
CA ARG A 49 -5.69 -11.10 4.17
C ARG A 49 -4.45 -11.99 4.04
N ASN A 50 -3.25 -11.44 4.21
CA ASN A 50 -1.99 -12.10 3.84
C ASN A 50 -0.99 -12.25 5.00
N GLY A 51 -1.35 -11.78 6.20
CA GLY A 51 -0.45 -11.73 7.36
C GLY A 51 0.46 -10.50 7.36
N GLU A 52 1.29 -10.39 8.39
CA GLU A 52 2.06 -9.18 8.68
C GLU A 52 3.42 -9.17 7.95
N PRO A 53 3.71 -8.18 7.08
CA PRO A 53 4.97 -8.12 6.35
C PRO A 53 6.09 -7.54 7.22
N GLY A 54 7.18 -8.28 7.42
CA GLY A 54 8.35 -7.79 8.16
C GLY A 54 9.08 -6.60 7.52
N THR A 55 8.83 -6.30 6.23
CA THR A 55 9.33 -5.10 5.54
C THR A 55 8.40 -4.75 4.38
N VAL A 56 8.08 -3.47 4.21
CA VAL A 56 7.30 -2.96 3.07
C VAL A 56 8.13 -1.92 2.30
N THR A 57 8.41 -2.21 1.03
CA THR A 57 9.03 -1.25 0.11
C THR A 57 7.95 -0.48 -0.66
N VAL A 58 8.00 0.85 -0.60
CA VAL A 58 7.10 1.80 -1.26
C VAL A 58 7.84 2.73 -2.22
N ASP A 59 7.08 3.43 -3.05
CA ASP A 59 7.56 4.57 -3.84
C ASP A 59 7.79 5.82 -2.96
N LYS A 60 8.06 6.96 -3.59
CA LYS A 60 8.20 8.27 -2.91
C LYS A 60 6.85 8.92 -2.55
N SER A 61 5.79 8.14 -2.43
CA SER A 61 4.46 8.63 -2.04
C SER A 61 4.43 9.02 -0.56
N GLY A 62 4.20 10.31 -0.30
CA GLY A 62 3.90 10.79 1.04
C GLY A 62 2.61 10.17 1.63
N ALA A 63 1.66 9.76 0.78
CA ALA A 63 0.45 9.06 1.23
C ALA A 63 0.76 7.65 1.73
N ASN A 64 1.61 6.89 1.03
CA ASN A 64 2.04 5.56 1.47
C ASN A 64 2.88 5.61 2.74
N LEU A 65 3.86 6.54 2.80
CA LEU A 65 4.71 6.72 3.97
C LEU A 65 3.87 7.10 5.20
N ALA A 66 3.08 8.17 5.12
CA ALA A 66 2.27 8.64 6.23
C ALA A 66 1.13 7.68 6.63
N ALA A 67 0.76 6.73 5.77
CA ALA A 67 -0.13 5.63 6.10
C ALA A 67 0.58 4.52 6.88
N LEU A 68 1.79 4.11 6.47
CA LEU A 68 2.60 3.11 7.17
C LEU A 68 3.11 3.61 8.53
N GLU A 69 3.52 4.88 8.63
CA GLU A 69 3.87 5.51 9.91
C GLU A 69 2.69 5.48 10.88
N SER A 70 1.50 5.86 10.40
CA SER A 70 0.25 5.86 11.17
C SER A 70 -0.28 4.47 11.51
N LEU A 71 0.12 3.45 10.76
CA LEU A 71 -0.15 2.05 11.06
C LEU A 71 0.82 1.55 12.13
N ASN A 72 2.10 1.96 12.06
CA ASN A 72 3.13 1.57 13.03
C ASN A 72 2.92 2.17 14.42
N THR A 73 2.29 3.35 14.54
CA THR A 73 1.91 3.91 15.86
C THR A 73 0.88 3.08 16.62
N GLU A 74 0.21 2.13 15.97
CA GLU A 74 -0.80 1.25 16.55
C GLU A 74 -0.24 -0.17 16.81
N ARG A 75 1.07 -0.40 16.62
CA ARG A 75 1.69 -1.73 16.57
C ARG A 75 2.80 -1.92 17.61
N ALA A 76 2.76 -3.06 18.31
CA ALA A 76 3.83 -3.47 19.23
C ALA A 76 5.15 -3.81 18.49
N THR A 77 5.07 -4.29 17.24
CA THR A 77 6.23 -4.51 16.36
C THR A 77 6.04 -3.70 15.08
N PRO A 78 6.81 -2.61 14.88
CA PRO A 78 6.70 -1.78 13.68
C PRO A 78 7.13 -2.51 12.40
N ILE A 79 6.35 -2.34 11.33
CA ILE A 79 6.70 -2.77 9.97
C ILE A 79 7.86 -1.89 9.47
N LYS A 80 8.95 -2.51 9.03
CA LYS A 80 10.10 -1.79 8.48
C LYS A 80 9.74 -1.17 7.11
N VAL A 81 9.71 0.15 7.03
CA VAL A 81 9.42 0.88 5.78
C VAL A 81 10.72 1.13 5.02
N ARG A 82 10.69 0.92 3.69
CA ARG A 82 11.76 1.32 2.76
C ARG A 82 11.16 2.13 1.62
N GLN A 83 11.73 3.30 1.32
CA GLN A 83 11.41 4.02 0.09
C GLN A 83 12.41 3.66 -1.01
N ASN A 84 11.93 3.48 -2.24
CA ASN A 84 12.80 3.35 -3.41
C ASN A 84 13.41 4.72 -3.79
N ARG A 85 14.64 4.67 -4.30
CA ARG A 85 15.52 5.85 -4.46
C ARG A 85 15.26 6.64 -5.74
#